data_AF-A0A8S9ZRR5-F1
#
_entry.id   AF-A0A8S9ZRR5-F1
#
_cell.length_a   1.000
_cell.length_b   1.000
_cell.length_c   1.000
_cell.angle_alpha   90.00
_cell.angle_beta   90.00
_cell.angle_gamma   90.00
#
_symmetry.space_group_name_H-M   'P 1'
#
loop_
_entity.id
_entity.type
_entity.pdbx_description
1 polymer ?
#
loop_
_entity_poly.entity_id
_entity_poly.type
_entity_poly.pdbx_seq_one_letter_code
_entity_poly.pdbx_strand_id
1 'polypeptide(L)'
;MKLITIILLINWLLCNTINAQTCRDPIVILNQKIPQTIDFVKLGFGKGLNSDKTIIIVGTPTNQTDQFAINLAEEGELFKTANVPFHFNPRFGYEQVVVRNSWNKTSGWGTEERSGGFPFAIGQTFVLKLSIISARIPGISININNKFFVSYRRYRFYDITQLNIVGAIQLSSITLCNPPLPRPPCLFQYVFANPVNN
;
A
#
# COMPACT_ATOMS: atom_id res chain seq x y z
N MET A 1 -21.35 42.18 -26.18
CA MET A 1 -20.99 40.97 -26.95
C MET A 1 -19.79 40.30 -26.27
N LYS A 2 -20.04 39.15 -25.64
CA LYS A 2 -19.13 38.05 -25.24
C LYS A 2 -17.69 38.39 -24.79
N LEU A 3 -17.46 38.52 -23.47
CA LEU A 3 -16.10 38.33 -22.90
C LEU A 3 -16.03 37.91 -21.42
N ILE A 4 -17.14 37.52 -20.78
CA ILE A 4 -17.14 37.14 -19.34
C ILE A 4 -17.16 35.61 -19.14
N THR A 5 -17.57 34.83 -20.14
CA THR A 5 -17.72 33.36 -20.01
C THR A 5 -16.40 32.58 -20.12
N ILE A 6 -15.32 33.20 -20.60
CA ILE A 6 -14.04 32.50 -20.87
C ILE A 6 -13.22 32.30 -19.59
N ILE A 7 -13.25 33.24 -18.62
CA ILE A 7 -12.44 33.17 -17.39
C ILE A 7 -12.94 32.07 -16.43
N LEU A 8 -14.27 31.88 -16.33
CA LEU A 8 -14.86 30.83 -15.49
C LEU A 8 -14.57 29.42 -16.04
N LEU A 9 -14.56 29.26 -17.37
CA LEU A 9 -14.24 27.98 -18.02
C LEU A 9 -12.75 27.62 -17.89
N ILE A 10 -11.83 28.59 -17.92
CA ILE A 10 -10.39 28.35 -17.71
C ILE A 10 -10.11 27.84 -16.30
N ASN A 11 -10.75 28.43 -15.27
CA ASN A 11 -10.62 27.93 -13.88
C ASN A 11 -11.27 26.55 -13.67
N TRP A 12 -12.30 26.21 -14.45
CA TRP A 12 -12.94 24.89 -14.42
C TRP A 12 -12.08 23.80 -15.10
N LEU A 13 -11.44 24.14 -16.23
CA LEU A 13 -10.53 23.24 -16.95
C LEU A 13 -9.23 22.97 -16.20
N LEU A 14 -8.67 23.97 -15.49
CA LEU A 14 -7.45 23.80 -14.68
C LEU A 14 -7.64 22.89 -13.45
N CYS A 15 -8.88 22.62 -13.03
CA CYS A 15 -9.15 21.73 -11.89
C CYS A 15 -9.22 20.24 -12.29
N ASN A 16 -9.33 19.93 -13.59
CA ASN A 16 -9.62 18.58 -14.08
C ASN A 16 -8.54 17.97 -14.98
N THR A 17 -7.35 18.59 -15.08
CA THR A 17 -6.29 18.08 -15.96
C THR A 17 -4.97 17.89 -15.20
N ILE A 18 -4.79 16.72 -14.57
CA ILE A 18 -3.55 15.89 -14.48
C ILE A 18 -3.74 14.78 -13.43
N ASN A 19 -3.98 13.53 -13.84
CA ASN A 19 -3.01 12.45 -14.14
C ASN A 19 -2.32 11.84 -12.89
N ALA A 20 -2.55 10.53 -12.70
CA ALA A 20 -2.03 9.59 -11.69
C ALA A 20 -1.95 10.08 -10.23
N GLN A 21 -2.62 9.39 -9.29
CA GLN A 21 -2.43 9.60 -7.85
C GLN A 21 -0.93 9.46 -7.48
N THR A 22 -0.23 10.59 -7.45
CA THR A 22 1.15 10.68 -6.98
C THR A 22 1.12 10.63 -5.46
N CYS A 23 1.95 9.75 -4.89
CA CYS A 23 2.20 9.70 -3.45
C CYS A 23 2.73 11.06 -2.98
N ARG A 24 1.96 11.78 -2.16
CA ARG A 24 2.41 13.07 -1.59
C ARG A 24 3.18 12.75 -0.31
N ASP A 25 4.39 13.28 -0.21
CA ASP A 25 5.29 13.14 0.95
C ASP A 25 5.42 11.69 1.45
N PRO A 26 5.96 10.78 0.61
CA PRO A 26 6.17 9.39 1.01
C PRO A 26 7.02 9.29 2.28
N ILE A 27 6.61 8.41 3.19
CA ILE A 27 7.49 7.95 4.26
C ILE A 27 8.41 6.90 3.65
N VAL A 28 9.65 7.29 3.37
CA VAL A 28 10.68 6.40 2.80
C VAL A 28 11.61 5.91 3.91
N ILE A 29 11.75 4.60 4.00
CA ILE A 29 12.57 3.91 4.99
C ILE A 29 13.65 3.15 4.21
N LEU A 30 14.92 3.47 4.50
CA LEU A 30 16.10 2.92 3.82
C LEU A 30 16.98 2.12 4.78
N ASN A 31 17.88 1.30 4.23
CA ASN A 31 18.95 0.61 4.98
C ASN A 31 18.45 -0.26 6.15
N GLN A 32 17.27 -0.87 6.02
CA GLN A 32 16.70 -1.72 7.06
C GLN A 32 17.37 -3.10 7.10
N LYS A 33 17.59 -3.60 8.31
CA LYS A 33 18.07 -4.97 8.54
C LYS A 33 16.87 -5.90 8.78
N ILE A 34 17.03 -7.18 8.44
CA ILE A 34 16.02 -8.21 8.68
C ILE A 34 16.41 -9.00 9.94
N PRO A 35 15.46 -9.30 10.87
CA PRO A 35 14.03 -8.98 10.83
C PRO A 35 13.73 -7.48 11.04
N GLN A 36 12.70 -6.99 10.33
CA GLN A 36 12.23 -5.61 10.45
C GLN A 36 10.77 -5.60 10.87
N THR A 37 10.42 -4.76 11.84
CA THR A 37 9.03 -4.42 12.16
C THR A 37 8.87 -2.90 12.15
N ILE A 38 7.89 -2.42 11.40
CA ILE A 38 7.56 -1.01 11.26
C ILE A 38 6.20 -0.77 11.91
N ASP A 39 6.15 0.22 12.79
CA ASP A 39 4.94 0.72 13.40
C ASP A 39 4.40 1.89 12.56
N PHE A 40 3.27 1.66 11.90
CA PHE A 40 2.64 2.64 11.01
C PHE A 40 2.15 3.88 11.75
N VAL A 41 1.68 3.72 12.98
CA VAL A 41 1.14 4.85 13.76
C VAL A 41 2.29 5.76 14.17
N LYS A 42 3.39 5.21 14.65
CA LYS A 42 4.59 5.98 15.03
C LYS A 42 5.21 6.75 13.88
N LEU A 43 5.14 6.21 12.65
CA LEU A 43 5.66 6.87 11.47
C LEU A 43 4.67 7.87 10.82
N GLY A 44 3.46 8.03 11.36
CA GLY A 44 2.46 8.93 10.78
C GLY A 44 1.72 8.36 9.56
N PHE A 45 1.95 7.09 9.20
CA PHE A 45 1.13 6.39 8.20
C PHE A 45 -0.28 6.08 8.75
N GLY A 46 -0.42 6.01 10.07
CA GLY A 46 -1.68 5.80 10.77
C GLY A 46 -2.20 4.37 10.68
N LYS A 47 -3.38 4.15 11.26
CA LYS A 47 -4.03 2.83 11.32
C LYS A 47 -4.75 2.47 10.02
N GLY A 48 -4.77 1.18 9.71
CA GLY A 48 -5.49 0.57 8.60
C GLY A 48 -4.86 0.79 7.23
N LEU A 49 -5.13 -0.15 6.32
CA LEU A 49 -4.86 -0.02 4.89
C LEU A 49 -6.20 0.16 4.17
N ASN A 50 -6.40 1.32 3.55
CA ASN A 50 -7.61 1.69 2.79
C ASN A 50 -7.28 1.93 1.31
N SER A 51 -8.26 2.31 0.48
CA SER A 51 -8.07 2.54 -0.97
C SER A 51 -7.09 3.65 -1.31
N ASP A 52 -6.83 4.53 -0.36
CA ASP A 52 -5.90 5.62 -0.54
C ASP A 52 -4.48 5.09 -0.30
N LYS A 53 -4.26 4.31 0.75
CA LYS A 53 -2.93 3.89 1.14
C LYS A 53 -2.29 2.84 0.22
N THR A 54 -1.00 3.02 -0.02
CA THR A 54 -0.15 2.06 -0.74
C THR A 54 1.13 1.80 0.04
N ILE A 55 1.57 0.54 0.05
CA ILE A 55 2.89 0.12 0.57
C ILE A 55 3.72 -0.38 -0.61
N ILE A 56 4.93 0.14 -0.77
CA ILE A 56 5.87 -0.29 -1.80
C ILE A 56 7.13 -0.81 -1.11
N ILE A 57 7.57 -2.01 -1.46
CA ILE A 57 8.74 -2.67 -0.90
C ILE A 57 9.66 -3.01 -2.06
N VAL A 58 10.91 -2.54 -1.99
CA VAL A 58 11.97 -2.92 -2.92
C VAL A 58 12.91 -3.84 -2.17
N GLY A 59 13.05 -5.07 -2.66
CA GLY A 59 13.87 -6.07 -2.00
C GLY A 59 14.48 -7.06 -2.98
N THR A 60 15.51 -7.75 -2.50
CA THR A 60 16.26 -8.75 -3.25
C THR A 60 16.25 -10.04 -2.43
N PRO A 61 15.64 -11.14 -2.91
CA PRO A 61 15.69 -12.41 -2.22
C PRO A 61 17.13 -12.91 -2.10
N THR A 62 17.47 -13.47 -0.95
CA THR A 62 18.80 -14.03 -0.69
C THR A 62 18.73 -15.55 -0.62
N ASN A 63 19.88 -16.22 -0.50
CA ASN A 63 19.98 -17.68 -0.35
C ASN A 63 20.17 -18.12 1.12
N GLN A 64 19.87 -17.24 2.08
CA GLN A 64 20.06 -17.53 3.51
C GLN A 64 19.12 -18.64 4.01
N THR A 65 17.88 -18.64 3.52
CA THR A 65 16.86 -19.65 3.72
C THR A 65 16.06 -19.80 2.42
N ASP A 66 15.15 -20.76 2.38
CA ASP A 66 14.28 -21.02 1.24
C ASP A 66 13.03 -20.14 1.20
N GLN A 67 12.88 -19.16 2.09
CA GLN A 67 11.69 -18.32 2.12
C GLN A 67 11.87 -16.97 2.81
N PHE A 68 11.06 -16.01 2.43
CA PHE A 68 10.83 -14.80 3.21
C PHE A 68 9.34 -14.57 3.43
N ALA A 69 9.00 -13.71 4.39
CA ALA A 69 7.61 -13.35 4.66
C ALA A 69 7.46 -11.84 4.87
N ILE A 70 6.33 -11.33 4.39
CA ILE A 70 5.86 -9.96 4.58
C ILE A 70 4.49 -10.06 5.23
N ASN A 71 4.36 -9.46 6.40
CA ASN A 71 3.19 -9.56 7.26
C ASN A 71 2.62 -8.17 7.49
N LEU A 72 1.32 -8.01 7.27
CA LEU A 72 0.56 -6.88 7.79
C LEU A 72 -0.23 -7.36 9.00
N ALA A 73 0.03 -6.75 10.15
CA ALA A 73 -0.51 -7.18 11.43
C ALA A 73 -1.20 -6.03 12.16
N GLU A 74 -2.12 -6.42 13.05
CA GLU A 74 -2.70 -5.54 14.06
C GLU A 74 -1.68 -5.24 15.16
N GLU A 75 -2.09 -4.43 16.14
CA GLU A 75 -1.25 -4.15 17.30
C GLU A 75 -1.08 -5.40 18.18
N GLY A 76 0.17 -5.62 18.62
CA GLY A 76 0.56 -6.72 19.50
C GLY A 76 1.76 -7.49 18.97
N GLU A 77 1.93 -8.71 19.47
CA GLU A 77 2.98 -9.63 19.04
C GLU A 77 2.45 -10.54 17.93
N LEU A 78 3.16 -10.57 16.80
CA LEU A 78 2.81 -11.40 15.64
C LEU A 78 2.70 -12.87 16.04
N PHE A 79 1.67 -13.53 15.53
CA PHE A 79 1.42 -14.96 15.75
C PHE A 79 1.25 -15.37 17.22
N LYS A 80 0.97 -14.41 18.11
CA LYS A 80 0.59 -14.67 19.51
C LYS A 80 -0.62 -13.84 19.96
N THR A 81 -0.51 -12.51 19.93
CA THR A 81 -1.55 -11.61 20.45
C THR A 81 -2.17 -10.72 19.38
N ALA A 82 -1.48 -10.51 18.26
CA ALA A 82 -1.95 -9.70 17.13
C ALA A 82 -2.45 -10.55 15.97
N ASN A 83 -3.66 -10.31 15.47
CA ASN A 83 -4.07 -10.93 14.20
C ASN A 83 -3.11 -10.48 13.07
N VAL A 84 -2.91 -11.36 12.10
CA VAL A 84 -2.16 -11.07 10.87
C VAL A 84 -3.14 -11.18 9.70
N PRO A 85 -3.87 -10.10 9.37
CA PRO A 85 -4.80 -10.07 8.25
C PRO A 85 -4.19 -10.51 6.92
N PHE A 86 -2.88 -10.25 6.71
CA PHE A 86 -2.20 -10.60 5.48
C PHE A 86 -0.78 -11.10 5.75
N HIS A 87 -0.56 -12.36 5.43
CA HIS A 87 0.74 -13.01 5.35
C HIS A 87 1.05 -13.29 3.88
N PHE A 88 2.19 -12.82 3.40
CA PHE A 88 2.71 -13.05 2.05
C PHE A 88 4.06 -13.75 2.15
N ASN A 89 4.15 -14.98 1.68
CA ASN A 89 5.30 -15.85 1.92
C ASN A 89 5.74 -16.58 0.64
N PRO A 90 6.65 -15.98 -0.14
CA PRO A 90 7.35 -16.66 -1.20
C PRO A 90 8.27 -17.75 -0.63
N ARG A 91 8.06 -18.98 -1.09
CA ARG A 91 8.86 -20.17 -0.80
C ARG A 91 9.57 -20.60 -2.07
N PHE A 92 10.90 -20.53 -2.04
CA PHE A 92 11.83 -20.99 -3.06
C PHE A 92 12.00 -22.51 -2.97
N GLY A 93 12.99 -23.06 -3.69
CA GLY A 93 13.25 -24.50 -3.73
C GLY A 93 12.30 -25.23 -4.68
N TYR A 94 11.86 -26.42 -4.28
CA TYR A 94 11.01 -27.29 -5.13
C TYR A 94 9.57 -26.78 -5.26
N GLU A 95 9.01 -26.15 -4.21
CA GLU A 95 7.62 -25.69 -4.26
C GLU A 95 7.40 -24.53 -5.23
N GLN A 96 8.37 -23.61 -5.34
CA GLN A 96 8.29 -22.35 -6.08
C GLN A 96 6.87 -21.76 -6.03
N VAL A 97 6.46 -21.33 -4.84
CA VAL A 97 5.09 -20.90 -4.59
C VAL A 97 5.05 -19.66 -3.72
N VAL A 98 4.06 -18.81 -3.97
CA VAL A 98 3.75 -17.68 -3.10
C VAL A 98 2.51 -18.04 -2.28
N VAL A 99 2.72 -18.35 -1.01
CA VAL A 99 1.62 -18.60 -0.09
C VAL A 99 1.07 -17.26 0.41
N ARG A 100 -0.25 -17.07 0.32
CA ARG A 100 -0.94 -16.05 1.11
C ARG A 100 -1.88 -16.68 2.11
N ASN A 101 -1.94 -16.11 3.30
CA ASN A 101 -2.86 -16.55 4.34
C ASN A 101 -3.19 -15.41 5.31
N SER A 102 -4.06 -15.71 6.28
CA SER A 102 -4.28 -14.89 7.47
C SER A 102 -4.04 -15.74 8.70
N TRP A 103 -3.52 -15.12 9.75
CA TRP A 103 -3.42 -15.73 11.08
C TRP A 103 -4.37 -15.02 12.03
N ASN A 104 -5.15 -15.80 12.78
CA ASN A 104 -6.05 -15.31 13.81
C ASN A 104 -5.53 -15.76 15.18
N LYS A 105 -5.56 -14.87 16.17
CA LYS A 105 -5.03 -15.16 17.50
C LYS A 105 -5.74 -16.26 18.28
N THR A 106 -6.97 -16.56 17.91
CA THR A 106 -7.79 -17.59 18.53
C THR A 106 -7.77 -18.90 17.74
N SER A 107 -7.83 -18.83 16.40
CA SER A 107 -7.95 -20.03 15.56
C SER A 107 -6.68 -20.42 14.80
N GLY A 108 -5.61 -19.62 14.88
CA GLY A 108 -4.37 -19.86 14.15
C GLY A 108 -4.47 -19.54 12.65
N TRP A 109 -3.72 -20.29 11.84
CA TRP A 109 -3.67 -20.13 10.39
C TRP A 109 -4.97 -20.56 9.71
N GLY A 110 -5.41 -19.79 8.72
CA GLY A 110 -6.48 -20.20 7.82
C GLY A 110 -5.99 -21.16 6.71
N THR A 111 -6.84 -21.39 5.71
CA THR A 111 -6.47 -22.16 4.50
C THR A 111 -5.46 -21.39 3.65
N GLU A 112 -4.44 -22.02 3.08
CA GLU A 112 -3.49 -21.32 2.22
C GLU A 112 -4.08 -20.96 0.84
N GLU A 113 -3.69 -19.82 0.29
CA GLU A 113 -3.91 -19.48 -1.13
C GLU A 113 -2.56 -19.50 -1.87
N ARG A 114 -2.48 -20.32 -2.94
CA ARG A 114 -1.22 -20.65 -3.63
C ARG A 114 -1.20 -20.28 -5.12
N SER A 115 -2.26 -19.64 -5.62
CA SER A 115 -2.39 -19.26 -7.03
C SER A 115 -1.45 -18.11 -7.44
N GLY A 116 -1.19 -17.98 -8.74
CA GLY A 116 -0.45 -16.84 -9.32
C GLY A 116 0.94 -17.19 -9.87
N GLY A 117 1.51 -18.34 -9.49
CA GLY A 117 2.85 -18.75 -9.90
C GLY A 117 3.95 -18.18 -9.00
N PHE A 118 5.18 -18.10 -9.51
CA PHE A 118 6.35 -17.67 -8.74
C PHE A 118 7.19 -16.63 -9.49
N PRO A 119 7.07 -15.34 -9.15
CA PRO A 119 7.69 -14.24 -9.88
C PRO A 119 9.02 -13.77 -9.27
N PHE A 120 9.70 -14.62 -8.49
CA PHE A 120 10.92 -14.25 -7.76
C PHE A 120 12.12 -15.08 -8.22
N ALA A 121 13.29 -14.45 -8.21
CA ALA A 121 14.57 -15.11 -8.42
C ALA A 121 15.58 -14.64 -7.37
N ILE A 122 16.41 -15.55 -6.89
CA ILE A 122 17.47 -15.24 -5.91
C ILE A 122 18.44 -14.23 -6.53
N GLY A 123 18.80 -13.19 -5.77
CA GLY A 123 19.71 -12.14 -6.21
C GLY A 123 19.09 -11.11 -7.17
N GLN A 124 17.84 -11.30 -7.63
CA GLN A 124 17.15 -10.33 -8.47
C GLN A 124 16.23 -9.42 -7.65
N THR A 125 16.43 -8.11 -7.77
CA THR A 125 15.58 -7.12 -7.13
C THR A 125 14.17 -7.15 -7.71
N PHE A 126 13.17 -7.06 -6.84
CA PHE A 126 11.78 -6.87 -7.21
C PHE A 126 11.19 -5.62 -6.53
N VAL A 127 10.12 -5.11 -7.13
CA VAL A 127 9.26 -4.07 -6.55
C VAL A 127 7.90 -4.69 -6.24
N LEU A 128 7.57 -4.81 -4.96
CA LEU A 128 6.26 -5.27 -4.49
C LEU A 128 5.41 -4.05 -4.11
N LYS A 129 4.23 -3.94 -4.71
CA LYS A 129 3.24 -2.91 -4.37
C LYS A 129 1.97 -3.57 -3.83
N LEU A 130 1.57 -3.15 -2.63
CA LEU A 130 0.35 -3.56 -1.94
C LEU A 130 -0.60 -2.37 -1.85
N SER A 131 -1.85 -2.54 -2.30
CA SER A 131 -2.89 -1.49 -2.27
C SER A 131 -4.28 -2.12 -2.16
N ILE A 132 -5.27 -1.40 -1.64
CA ILE A 132 -6.64 -1.90 -1.57
C ILE A 132 -7.34 -1.74 -2.92
N ILE A 133 -7.98 -2.82 -3.39
CA ILE A 133 -8.66 -2.88 -4.69
C ILE A 133 -9.88 -1.95 -4.74
N SER A 134 -10.68 -1.92 -3.67
CA SER A 134 -11.87 -1.10 -3.57
C SER A 134 -12.30 -0.93 -2.12
N ALA A 135 -12.83 0.25 -1.77
CA ALA A 135 -13.46 0.48 -0.47
C ALA A 135 -14.73 -0.36 -0.24
N ARG A 136 -15.44 -0.76 -1.31
CA ARG A 136 -16.69 -1.53 -1.18
C ARG A 136 -16.46 -3.03 -0.95
N ILE A 137 -15.46 -3.59 -1.65
CA ILE A 137 -15.06 -4.99 -1.53
C ILE A 137 -13.55 -5.00 -1.23
N PRO A 138 -13.17 -4.84 0.05
CA PRO A 138 -11.76 -4.74 0.42
C PRO A 138 -11.02 -6.02 0.05
N GLY A 139 -9.86 -5.83 -0.55
CA GLY A 139 -8.95 -6.87 -1.00
C GLY A 139 -7.62 -6.23 -1.31
N ILE A 140 -6.52 -6.92 -1.02
CA ILE A 140 -5.19 -6.42 -1.35
C ILE A 140 -4.88 -6.80 -2.80
N SER A 141 -4.63 -5.80 -3.64
CA SER A 141 -4.00 -5.98 -4.95
C SER A 141 -2.50 -6.09 -4.75
N ILE A 142 -1.93 -7.20 -5.23
CA ILE A 142 -0.50 -7.50 -5.13
C ILE A 142 0.07 -7.34 -6.53
N ASN A 143 0.98 -6.38 -6.69
CA ASN A 143 1.66 -6.10 -7.94
C ASN A 143 3.16 -6.30 -7.75
N ILE A 144 3.80 -6.98 -8.68
CA ILE A 144 5.24 -7.28 -8.67
C ILE A 144 5.84 -6.72 -9.95
N ASN A 145 6.87 -5.88 -9.83
CA ASN A 145 7.51 -5.19 -10.95
C ASN A 145 6.49 -4.45 -11.84
N ASN A 146 5.57 -3.72 -11.18
CA ASN A 146 4.47 -2.97 -11.79
C ASN A 146 3.46 -3.81 -12.60
N LYS A 147 3.50 -5.14 -12.49
CA LYS A 147 2.51 -6.03 -13.09
C LYS A 147 1.61 -6.61 -12.02
N PHE A 148 0.31 -6.72 -12.31
CA PHE A 148 -0.62 -7.42 -11.44
C PHE A 148 -0.19 -8.88 -11.30
N PHE A 149 -0.07 -9.34 -10.06
CA PHE A 149 0.28 -10.72 -9.75
C PHE A 149 -0.96 -11.49 -9.30
N VAL A 150 -1.57 -11.06 -8.18
CA VAL A 150 -2.78 -11.69 -7.64
C VAL A 150 -3.49 -10.75 -6.66
N SER A 151 -4.73 -11.08 -6.29
CA SER A 151 -5.45 -10.41 -5.21
C SER A 151 -5.67 -11.32 -4.02
N TYR A 152 -5.69 -10.76 -2.82
CA TYR A 152 -6.04 -11.47 -1.58
C TYR A 152 -7.28 -10.86 -0.91
N ARG A 153 -8.29 -11.68 -0.59
CA ARG A 153 -9.60 -11.23 -0.09
C ARG A 153 -10.12 -12.15 1.02
N ARG A 154 -9.89 -11.79 2.28
CA ARG A 154 -10.47 -12.51 3.44
C ARG A 154 -10.81 -11.60 4.60
N TYR A 155 -9.82 -10.82 5.04
CA TYR A 155 -9.90 -10.12 6.31
C TYR A 155 -10.17 -8.62 6.15
N ARG A 156 -10.57 -7.97 7.24
CA ARG A 156 -10.69 -6.52 7.30
C ARG A 156 -9.31 -5.91 7.49
N PHE A 157 -8.91 -4.99 6.62
CA PHE A 157 -7.58 -4.37 6.65
C PHE A 157 -7.53 -3.07 7.46
N TYR A 158 -8.61 -2.69 8.14
CA TYR A 158 -8.74 -1.43 8.88
C TYR A 158 -7.96 -1.40 10.19
N ASP A 159 -7.62 -2.57 10.75
CA ASP A 159 -6.94 -2.66 12.05
C ASP A 159 -5.42 -2.82 11.97
N ILE A 160 -4.87 -2.89 10.75
CA ILE A 160 -3.43 -3.03 10.53
C ILE A 160 -2.68 -1.81 11.07
N THR A 161 -1.68 -2.03 11.90
CA THR A 161 -0.78 -1.00 12.44
C THR A 161 0.69 -1.35 12.26
N GLN A 162 1.00 -2.57 11.80
CA GLN A 162 2.36 -3.07 11.72
C GLN A 162 2.65 -3.67 10.34
N LEU A 163 3.86 -3.42 9.84
CA LEU A 163 4.50 -4.18 8.76
C LEU A 163 5.69 -4.93 9.34
N ASN A 164 5.70 -6.24 9.21
CA ASN A 164 6.82 -7.07 9.59
C ASN A 164 7.37 -7.80 8.37
N ILE A 165 8.69 -7.85 8.25
CA ILE A 165 9.42 -8.52 7.17
C ILE A 165 10.51 -9.39 7.79
N VAL A 166 10.54 -10.66 7.39
CA VAL A 166 11.45 -11.68 7.93
C VAL A 166 11.92 -12.65 6.85
N GLY A 167 12.98 -13.42 7.13
CA GLY A 167 13.50 -14.47 6.25
C GLY A 167 14.49 -13.98 5.20
N ALA A 168 14.68 -14.77 4.13
CA ALA A 168 15.73 -14.59 3.12
C ALA A 168 15.45 -13.46 2.13
N ILE A 169 15.51 -12.22 2.61
CA ILE A 169 15.37 -11.01 1.80
C ILE A 169 16.31 -9.92 2.31
N GLN A 170 16.91 -9.19 1.39
CA GLN A 170 17.56 -7.91 1.66
C GLN A 170 16.62 -6.78 1.25
N LEU A 171 16.46 -5.77 2.11
CA LEU A 171 15.62 -4.61 1.82
C LEU A 171 16.45 -3.46 1.27
N SER A 172 16.01 -2.92 0.14
CA SER A 172 16.55 -1.67 -0.40
C SER A 172 15.75 -0.48 0.12
N SER A 173 14.41 -0.55 0.04
CA SER A 173 13.54 0.51 0.55
C SER A 173 12.14 0.00 0.88
N ILE A 174 11.50 0.71 1.81
CA ILE A 174 10.07 0.61 2.07
C ILE A 174 9.50 2.02 1.94
N THR A 175 8.45 2.16 1.14
CA THR A 175 7.76 3.44 0.93
C THR A 175 6.31 3.29 1.36
N LEU A 176 5.89 4.08 2.34
CA LEU A 176 4.50 4.18 2.77
C LEU A 176 3.89 5.42 2.14
N CYS A 177 2.85 5.21 1.34
CA CYS A 177 2.24 6.24 0.53
C CYS A 177 0.81 6.52 0.96
N ASN A 178 0.59 7.72 1.45
CA ASN A 178 -0.73 8.33 1.55
C ASN A 178 -0.92 9.21 0.29
N PRO A 179 -1.94 8.99 -0.55
CA PRO A 179 -2.23 9.91 -1.63
C PRO A 179 -2.69 11.21 -0.99
N PRO A 180 -2.56 12.34 -1.70
CA PRO A 180 -3.06 13.60 -1.21
C PRO A 180 -4.54 13.44 -0.85
N LEU A 181 -4.93 14.00 0.29
CA LEU A 181 -6.34 14.22 0.59
C LEU A 181 -7.00 14.83 -0.66
N PRO A 182 -8.28 14.53 -0.94
CA PRO A 182 -9.03 15.34 -1.88
C PRO A 182 -8.75 16.79 -1.51
N ARG A 183 -8.22 17.59 -2.45
CA ARG A 183 -8.04 19.02 -2.16
C ARG A 183 -9.40 19.48 -1.63
N PRO A 184 -9.44 20.26 -0.53
CA PRO A 184 -10.71 20.84 -0.10
C PRO A 184 -11.37 21.44 -1.35
N PRO A 185 -12.69 21.23 -1.57
CA PRO A 185 -13.36 21.82 -2.71
C PRO A 185 -12.93 23.28 -2.74
N CYS A 186 -12.37 23.75 -3.87
CA CYS A 186 -11.98 25.14 -4.02
C CYS A 186 -13.16 25.95 -3.49
N LEU A 187 -12.98 26.62 -2.34
CA LEU A 187 -14.01 27.49 -1.82
C LEU A 187 -14.21 28.50 -2.93
N PHE A 188 -15.41 28.53 -3.51
CA PHE A 188 -15.85 29.66 -4.30
C PHE A 188 -15.76 30.86 -3.37
N GLN A 189 -14.62 31.55 -3.33
CA GLN A 189 -14.60 32.94 -2.94
C GLN A 189 -15.40 33.63 -4.04
N TYR A 190 -16.69 33.81 -3.79
CA TYR A 190 -17.47 34.81 -4.47
C TYR A 190 -16.79 36.14 -4.17
N VAL A 191 -15.87 36.55 -5.05
CA VAL A 191 -15.40 37.92 -5.10
C VAL A 191 -16.61 38.71 -5.58
N PHE A 192 -17.39 39.26 -4.63
CA PHE A 192 -18.38 40.25 -4.95
C PHE A 192 -17.62 41.43 -5.55
N ALA A 193 -17.73 41.62 -6.85
CA ALA A 193 -17.31 42.85 -7.49
C ALA A 193 -18.15 43.97 -6.85
N ASN A 194 -17.52 44.86 -6.09
CA ASN A 194 -18.19 46.08 -5.67
C ASN A 194 -18.63 46.82 -6.93
N PRO A 195 -19.88 47.28 -7.01
CA PRO A 195 -20.30 48.12 -8.13
C PRO A 195 -19.43 49.39 -8.12
N VAL A 196 -18.83 49.67 -9.28
CA VAL A 196 -18.20 50.96 -9.54
C VAL A 196 -19.35 51.97 -9.56
N ASN A 197 -19.45 52.77 -8.50
CA ASN A 197 -20.34 53.93 -8.52
C ASN A 197 -19.72 54.95 -9.47
N ASN A 198 -20.53 55.37 -10.45
CA ASN A 198 -20.22 56.41 -11.45
C ASN A 198 -19.77 57.72 -10.81
#